data_AF-A0A3D0FPZ7-F1
#
_entry.id   AF-A0A3D0FPZ7-F1
#
_cell.length_a   1.000
_cell.length_b   1.000
_cell.length_c   1.000
_cell.angle_alpha   90.00
_cell.angle_beta   90.00
_cell.angle_gamma   90.00
#
_symmetry.space_group_name_H-M   'P 1'
#
loop_
_entity.id
_entity.type
_entity.pdbx_description
1 polymer ?
#
loop_
_entity_poly.entity_id
_entity_poly.type
_entity_poly.pdbx_seq_one_letter_code
_entity_poly.pdbx_strand_id
1 'polypeptide(L)'
;MLNTGIQNIRQTGHGVIPIEGEGAQCHMIMPAMTCHGFMKSGGRKLNRSEIQELGAVLIQSKKLKNNPLVNIFSYAIRIDEPVVQFMLLYLILYEIFKDQKSIDKYIMKVSPSTLQVPSPHNNKPETIYTKLRNEITHRVDSSPEETKNGIMSNTHGLKCIAHTAIMSEIKQCQTIT
;
A
#
# COMPACT_ATOMS: atom_id res chain seq x y z
N MET A 1 32.32 5.17 -0.76
CA MET A 1 32.04 5.66 0.61
C MET A 1 31.13 6.88 0.45
N LEU A 2 29.88 6.80 0.89
CA LEU A 2 28.90 7.89 0.72
C LEU A 2 28.96 8.78 1.96
N ASN A 3 29.40 10.03 1.80
CA ASN A 3 29.35 11.01 2.88
C ASN A 3 28.06 11.82 2.73
N THR A 4 27.20 11.74 3.73
CA THR A 4 25.93 12.50 3.78
C THR A 4 25.99 13.49 4.94
N GLY A 5 25.85 14.78 4.63
CA GLY A 5 25.64 15.84 5.61
C GLY A 5 24.23 16.40 5.49
N ILE A 6 23.54 16.59 6.61
CA ILE A 6 22.19 17.15 6.65
C ILE A 6 22.31 18.65 6.91
N GLN A 7 21.91 19.46 5.94
CA GLN A 7 21.91 20.92 6.05
C GLN A 7 20.55 21.42 6.57
N ASN A 8 20.52 22.64 7.10
CA ASN A 8 19.30 23.34 7.53
C ASN A 8 18.50 22.66 8.66
N ILE A 9 19.17 21.94 9.56
CA ILE A 9 18.55 21.45 10.79
C ILE A 9 18.14 22.67 11.63
N ARG A 10 16.85 22.78 11.98
CA ARG A 10 16.38 23.78 12.93
C ARG A 10 16.32 23.14 14.30
N GLN A 11 17.05 23.72 15.25
CA GLN A 11 16.97 23.35 16.65
C GLN A 11 15.94 24.24 17.33
N THR A 12 14.97 23.65 18.01
CA THR A 12 13.96 24.38 18.78
C THR A 12 13.84 23.76 20.17
N GLY A 13 13.86 24.60 21.21
CA GLY A 13 13.69 24.18 22.59
C GLY A 13 13.47 25.39 23.50
N HIS A 14 12.64 25.25 24.53
CA HIS A 14 12.55 26.23 25.60
C HIS A 14 13.69 25.94 26.58
N GLY A 15 14.71 26.80 26.59
CA GLY A 15 15.93 26.58 27.39
C GLY A 15 16.97 25.76 26.64
N VAL A 16 17.74 26.41 25.75
CA VAL A 16 18.89 25.78 25.06
C VAL A 16 20.10 25.64 25.99
N ILE A 17 20.03 26.26 27.18
CA ILE A 17 21.06 26.21 28.21
C ILE A 17 20.57 25.22 29.27
N PRO A 18 21.19 24.03 29.40
CA PRO A 18 20.85 23.10 30.47
C PRO A 18 21.13 23.74 31.84
N ILE A 19 20.19 23.60 32.76
CA ILE A 19 20.34 24.02 34.15
C ILE A 19 20.97 22.85 34.93
N GLU A 20 21.91 23.16 35.82
CA GLU A 20 22.58 22.17 36.65
C GLU A 20 21.54 21.39 37.49
N GLY A 21 21.51 20.06 37.33
CA GLY A 21 20.55 19.18 38.00
C GLY A 21 19.28 18.85 37.20
N GLU A 22 19.04 19.50 36.05
CA GLU A 22 17.90 19.20 35.16
C GLU A 22 18.33 18.46 33.89
N GLY A 23 17.43 17.65 33.33
CA GLY A 23 17.62 17.06 32.01
C GLY A 23 17.24 18.06 30.91
N ALA A 24 17.99 18.08 29.80
CA ALA A 24 17.62 18.88 28.63
C ALA A 24 16.86 18.03 27.61
N GLN A 25 15.69 18.52 27.17
CA GLN A 25 15.00 18.00 26.00
C GLN A 25 15.20 18.95 24.82
N CYS A 26 15.80 18.45 23.76
CA CYS A 26 16.00 19.19 22.51
C CYS A 26 15.14 18.56 21.41
N HIS A 27 14.30 19.37 20.76
CA HIS A 27 13.60 18.95 19.56
C HIS A 27 14.39 19.37 18.32
N MET A 28 14.73 18.39 17.48
CA MET A 28 15.33 18.64 16.17
C MET A 28 14.24 18.57 15.11
N ILE A 29 14.00 19.66 14.40
CA ILE A 29 13.10 19.70 13.26
C ILE A 29 13.94 19.49 12.00
N MET A 30 13.78 18.33 11.39
CA MET A 30 14.48 17.96 10.16
C MET A 30 13.74 18.56 8.96
N PRO A 31 14.44 19.16 7.98
CA PRO A 31 13.82 19.60 6.73
C PRO A 31 13.35 18.40 5.91
N ALA A 32 12.39 18.63 4.99
CA ALA A 32 11.97 17.61 4.04
C ALA A 32 13.18 17.11 3.23
N MET A 33 13.50 15.83 3.35
CA MET A 33 14.65 15.27 2.65
C MET A 33 14.32 15.07 1.17
N THR A 34 15.00 15.81 0.30
CA THR A 34 15.01 15.55 -1.15
C THR A 34 16.21 14.70 -1.51
N CYS A 35 15.95 13.44 -1.90
CA CYS A 35 16.98 12.55 -2.42
C CYS A 35 17.01 12.63 -3.95
N HIS A 36 18.15 13.05 -4.51
CA HIS A 36 18.41 13.02 -5.94
C HIS A 36 19.33 11.84 -6.26
N GLY A 37 18.76 10.75 -6.78
CA GLY A 37 19.51 9.61 -7.26
C GLY A 37 19.83 9.76 -8.75
N PHE A 38 21.11 9.76 -9.11
CA PHE A 38 21.55 9.62 -10.49
C PHE A 38 22.20 8.24 -10.64
N MET A 39 21.62 7.39 -11.48
CA MET A 39 22.18 6.09 -11.81
C MET A 39 22.69 6.12 -13.24
N LYS A 40 24.00 5.89 -13.42
CA LYS A 40 24.60 5.69 -14.74
C LYS A 40 24.75 4.18 -14.96
N SER A 41 23.75 3.55 -15.57
CA SER A 41 23.82 2.13 -15.93
C SER A 41 24.38 2.00 -17.35
N GLY A 42 25.62 1.53 -17.47
CA GLY A 42 26.30 1.27 -18.74
C GLY A 42 26.89 2.50 -19.45
N GLY A 43 28.02 2.30 -20.14
CA GLY A 43 28.75 3.34 -20.90
C GLY A 43 28.44 3.38 -22.40
N ARG A 44 27.56 2.49 -22.89
CA ARG A 44 27.20 2.44 -24.32
C ARG A 44 26.25 3.58 -24.65
N LYS A 45 26.55 4.32 -25.73
CA LYS A 45 25.60 5.30 -26.30
C LYS A 45 24.37 4.55 -26.82
N LEU A 46 23.18 4.93 -26.35
CA LEU A 46 21.92 4.39 -26.85
C LEU A 46 21.71 4.82 -28.30
N ASN A 47 21.26 3.89 -29.15
CA ASN A 47 20.84 4.21 -30.51
C ASN A 47 19.41 4.77 -30.52
N ARG A 48 18.95 5.28 -31.68
CA ARG A 48 17.63 5.94 -31.80
C ARG A 48 16.46 5.01 -31.44
N SER A 49 16.53 3.73 -31.81
CA SER A 49 15.49 2.74 -31.49
C SER A 49 15.41 2.46 -29.99
N GLU A 50 16.55 2.32 -29.30
CA GLU A 50 16.60 2.09 -27.85
C GLU A 50 16.08 3.30 -27.07
N ILE A 51 16.36 4.53 -27.54
CA ILE A 51 15.80 5.75 -26.95
C ILE A 51 14.28 5.77 -27.10
N GLN A 52 13.75 5.35 -28.25
CA GLN A 52 12.30 5.28 -28.48
C GLN A 52 11.63 4.23 -27.59
N GLU A 53 12.22 3.04 -27.48
CA GLU A 53 11.75 1.96 -26.61
C GLU A 53 11.76 2.39 -25.14
N LEU A 54 12.88 2.94 -24.66
CA LEU A 54 13.00 3.47 -23.31
C LEU A 54 12.00 4.60 -23.06
N GLY A 55 11.82 5.50 -24.04
CA GLY A 55 10.82 6.56 -24.00
C GLY A 55 9.40 6.02 -23.81
N ALA A 56 9.03 4.96 -24.55
CA ALA A 56 7.74 4.30 -24.42
C ALA A 56 7.55 3.68 -23.02
N VAL A 57 8.57 2.97 -22.51
CA VAL A 57 8.55 2.39 -21.15
C VAL A 57 8.42 3.48 -20.09
N LEU A 58 9.14 4.60 -20.22
CA LEU A 58 9.08 5.71 -19.29
C LEU A 58 7.70 6.39 -19.31
N ILE A 59 7.11 6.61 -20.49
CA ILE A 59 5.74 7.15 -20.62
C ILE A 59 4.73 6.20 -19.97
N GLN A 60 4.85 4.89 -20.21
CA GLN A 60 4.00 3.88 -19.60
C GLN A 60 4.14 3.89 -18.07
N SER A 61 5.37 4.00 -17.54
CA SER A 61 5.62 4.09 -16.11
C SER A 61 5.03 5.35 -15.47
N LYS A 62 5.03 6.49 -16.19
CA LYS A 62 4.37 7.73 -15.75
C LYS A 62 2.86 7.57 -15.70
N LYS A 63 2.25 6.92 -16.71
CA LYS A 63 0.81 6.61 -16.70
C LYS A 63 0.43 5.76 -15.51
N LEU A 64 1.23 4.74 -15.17
CA LEU A 64 1.02 3.91 -13.98
C LEU A 64 1.15 4.70 -12.67
N LYS A 65 2.13 5.59 -12.57
CA LYS A 65 2.30 6.48 -11.39
C LYS A 65 1.12 7.43 -11.16
N ASN A 66 0.42 7.81 -12.21
CA ASN A 66 -0.73 8.71 -12.10
C ASN A 66 -2.03 7.96 -11.77
N ASN A 67 -2.02 6.62 -11.70
CA ASN A 67 -3.20 5.87 -11.32
C ASN A 67 -3.41 5.95 -9.78
N PRO A 68 -4.56 6.48 -9.30
CA PRO A 68 -4.82 6.62 -7.87
C PRO A 68 -4.76 5.28 -7.11
N LEU A 69 -5.25 4.19 -7.70
CA LEU A 69 -5.25 2.86 -7.07
C LEU A 69 -3.84 2.33 -6.88
N VAL A 70 -2.93 2.57 -7.84
CA VAL A 70 -1.51 2.20 -7.73
C VAL A 70 -0.84 2.96 -6.59
N ASN A 71 -1.18 4.23 -6.41
CA ASN A 71 -0.64 5.06 -5.33
C ASN A 71 -1.16 4.62 -3.96
N ILE A 72 -2.47 4.35 -3.83
CA ILE A 72 -3.07 3.83 -2.60
C ILE A 72 -2.50 2.45 -2.28
N PHE A 73 -2.32 1.58 -3.27
CA PHE A 73 -1.69 0.27 -3.08
C PHE A 73 -0.24 0.41 -2.60
N SER A 74 0.54 1.28 -3.25
CA SER A 74 1.94 1.54 -2.86
C SER A 74 2.07 2.10 -1.46
N TYR A 75 1.09 2.88 -1.01
CA TYR A 75 0.98 3.34 0.37
C TYR A 75 0.61 2.19 1.31
N ALA A 76 -0.44 1.42 1.01
CA ALA A 76 -0.92 0.32 1.84
C ALA A 76 0.18 -0.72 2.14
N ILE A 77 1.02 -1.07 1.17
CA ILE A 77 2.09 -2.07 1.35
C ILE A 77 3.25 -1.58 2.22
N ARG A 78 3.34 -0.28 2.54
CA ARG A 78 4.39 0.31 3.40
C ARG A 78 3.94 0.52 4.83
N ILE A 79 2.67 0.26 5.13
CA ILE A 79 2.11 0.44 6.46
C ILE A 79 2.49 -0.77 7.31
N ASP A 80 3.08 -0.49 8.47
CA ASP A 80 3.48 -1.52 9.44
C ASP A 80 2.29 -2.05 10.26
N GLU A 81 1.24 -1.25 10.42
CA GLU A 81 0.03 -1.65 11.15
C GLU A 81 -0.85 -2.56 10.25
N PRO A 82 -1.07 -3.83 10.63
CA PRO A 82 -1.70 -4.83 9.76
C PRO A 82 -3.19 -4.59 9.49
N VAL A 83 -3.94 -4.06 10.46
CA VAL A 83 -5.38 -3.76 10.32
C VAL A 83 -5.60 -2.63 9.32
N VAL A 84 -4.83 -1.54 9.41
CA VAL A 84 -4.86 -0.40 8.51
C VAL A 84 -4.42 -0.82 7.11
N GLN A 85 -3.33 -1.60 7.00
CA GLN A 85 -2.90 -2.17 5.74
C GLN A 85 -4.01 -3.01 5.08
N PHE A 86 -4.62 -3.91 5.84
CA PHE A 86 -5.72 -4.75 5.37
C PHE A 86 -6.92 -3.94 4.90
N MET A 87 -7.35 -2.95 5.70
CA MET A 87 -8.50 -2.11 5.37
C MET A 87 -8.27 -1.29 4.10
N LEU A 88 -7.06 -0.78 3.88
CA LEU A 88 -6.72 -0.07 2.64
C LEU A 88 -6.69 -1.00 1.44
N LEU A 89 -6.15 -2.22 1.57
CA LEU A 89 -6.19 -3.22 0.51
C LEU A 89 -7.64 -3.61 0.15
N TYR A 90 -8.49 -3.80 1.15
CA TYR A 90 -9.90 -4.10 0.93
C TYR A 90 -10.64 -2.90 0.31
N LEU A 91 -10.33 -1.67 0.72
CA LEU A 91 -10.88 -0.46 0.13
C LEU A 91 -10.54 -0.34 -1.36
N ILE A 92 -9.33 -0.71 -1.78
CA ILE A 92 -8.97 -0.74 -3.21
C ILE A 92 -9.87 -1.71 -3.99
N LEU A 93 -10.09 -2.92 -3.45
CA LEU A 93 -11.01 -3.88 -4.07
C LEU A 93 -12.44 -3.34 -4.13
N TYR A 94 -12.89 -2.69 -3.05
CA TYR A 94 -14.19 -2.05 -3.01
C TYR A 94 -14.33 -0.93 -4.05
N GLU A 95 -13.29 -0.14 -4.28
CA GLU A 95 -13.31 0.91 -5.28
C GLU A 95 -13.42 0.35 -6.72
N ILE A 96 -12.84 -0.82 -6.99
CA ILE A 96 -12.94 -1.49 -8.29
C ILE A 96 -14.31 -2.16 -8.48
N PHE A 97 -14.77 -2.92 -7.48
CA PHE A 97 -15.93 -3.81 -7.63
C PHE A 97 -17.24 -3.24 -7.09
N LYS A 98 -17.20 -2.13 -6.35
CA LYS A 98 -18.33 -1.36 -5.77
C LYS A 98 -19.21 -2.09 -4.75
N ASP A 99 -19.16 -3.42 -4.66
CA ASP A 99 -19.93 -4.19 -3.70
C ASP A 99 -19.20 -5.44 -3.18
N GLN A 100 -19.54 -5.88 -1.96
CA GLN A 100 -18.89 -7.03 -1.32
C GLN A 100 -19.10 -8.35 -2.08
N LYS A 101 -20.25 -8.56 -2.73
CA LYS A 101 -20.52 -9.82 -3.45
C LYS A 101 -19.64 -9.93 -4.68
N SER A 102 -19.43 -8.82 -5.39
CA SER A 102 -18.52 -8.74 -6.52
C SER A 102 -17.06 -8.94 -6.09
N ILE A 103 -16.66 -8.41 -4.93
CA ILE A 103 -15.34 -8.69 -4.34
C ILE A 103 -15.17 -10.18 -4.04
N ASP A 104 -16.10 -10.80 -3.31
CA ASP A 104 -16.03 -12.23 -2.97
C ASP A 104 -16.00 -13.10 -4.22
N LYS A 105 -16.85 -12.80 -5.22
CA LYS A 105 -16.85 -13.49 -6.51
C LYS A 105 -15.51 -13.35 -7.23
N TYR A 106 -14.90 -12.17 -7.20
CA TYR A 106 -13.58 -11.94 -7.80
C TYR A 106 -12.48 -12.69 -7.06
N ILE A 107 -12.47 -12.65 -5.73
CA ILE A 107 -11.53 -13.39 -4.88
C ILE A 107 -11.61 -14.88 -5.20
N MET A 108 -12.82 -15.45 -5.26
CA MET A 108 -13.01 -16.86 -5.59
C MET A 108 -12.57 -17.21 -7.01
N LYS A 109 -12.65 -16.26 -7.95
CA LYS A 109 -12.14 -16.44 -9.32
C LYS A 109 -10.62 -16.49 -9.37
N VAL A 110 -9.94 -15.62 -8.61
CA VAL A 110 -8.47 -15.49 -8.64
C VAL A 110 -7.79 -16.49 -7.69
N SER A 111 -8.41 -16.78 -6.56
CA SER A 111 -7.92 -17.67 -5.51
C SER A 111 -9.03 -18.62 -5.04
N PRO A 112 -9.32 -19.69 -5.81
CA PRO A 112 -10.41 -20.62 -5.50
C PRO A 112 -10.25 -21.38 -4.18
N SER A 113 -9.02 -21.48 -3.66
CA SER A 113 -8.70 -22.11 -2.38
C SER A 113 -9.00 -21.22 -1.17
N THR A 114 -9.51 -20.00 -1.39
CA THR A 114 -9.87 -19.09 -0.30
C THR A 114 -10.98 -19.69 0.55
N LEU A 115 -10.78 -19.72 1.87
CA LEU A 115 -11.79 -20.19 2.81
C LEU A 115 -13.05 -19.33 2.71
N GLN A 116 -14.20 -20.02 2.61
CA GLN A 116 -15.52 -19.41 2.69
C GLN A 116 -16.18 -19.79 4.02
N VAL A 117 -16.86 -18.84 4.62
CA VAL A 117 -17.56 -18.98 5.90
C VAL A 117 -19.00 -18.49 5.73
N PRO A 118 -19.98 -19.09 6.42
CA PRO A 118 -21.35 -18.59 6.39
C PRO A 118 -21.44 -17.26 7.16
N SER A 119 -22.07 -16.26 6.55
CA SER A 119 -22.33 -14.98 7.19
C SER A 119 -23.37 -15.14 8.31
N PRO A 120 -23.16 -14.58 9.52
CA PRO A 120 -24.06 -14.76 10.66
C PRO A 120 -25.45 -14.14 10.43
N HIS A 121 -25.58 -13.16 9.52
CA HIS A 121 -26.83 -12.46 9.29
C HIS A 121 -27.76 -13.15 8.29
N ASN A 122 -27.21 -13.86 7.30
CA ASN A 122 -28.01 -14.38 6.18
C ASN A 122 -27.59 -15.78 5.71
N ASN A 123 -26.63 -16.43 6.39
CA ASN A 123 -26.06 -17.73 6.04
C ASN A 123 -25.50 -17.83 4.62
N LYS A 124 -25.29 -16.71 3.92
CA LYS A 124 -24.65 -16.72 2.60
C LYS A 124 -23.15 -16.93 2.78
N PRO A 125 -22.50 -17.66 1.88
CA PRO A 125 -21.06 -17.83 1.92
C PRO A 125 -20.39 -16.47 1.62
N GLU A 126 -19.48 -16.06 2.50
CA GLU A 126 -18.58 -14.93 2.32
C GLU A 126 -17.13 -15.42 2.42
N THR A 127 -16.19 -14.72 1.79
CA THR A 127 -14.77 -15.09 1.92
C THR A 127 -14.24 -14.72 3.29
N ILE A 128 -13.15 -15.37 3.73
CA ILE A 128 -12.46 -15.01 4.96
C ILE A 128 -12.08 -13.53 5.03
N TYR A 129 -11.78 -12.89 3.88
CA TYR A 129 -11.47 -11.47 3.82
C TYR A 129 -12.67 -10.59 4.14
N THR A 130 -13.84 -10.94 3.61
CA THR A 130 -15.10 -10.22 3.91
C THR A 130 -15.52 -10.43 5.35
N LYS A 131 -15.37 -11.65 5.89
CA LYS A 131 -15.57 -11.93 7.31
C LYS A 131 -14.69 -11.04 8.20
N LEU A 132 -13.37 -11.05 7.97
CA LEU A 132 -12.42 -10.25 8.75
C LEU A 132 -12.72 -8.74 8.65
N ARG A 133 -13.08 -8.23 7.47
CA ARG A 133 -13.53 -6.85 7.31
C ARG A 133 -14.77 -6.57 8.16
N ASN A 134 -15.74 -7.49 8.13
CA ASN A 134 -16.97 -7.35 8.88
C ASN A 134 -16.70 -7.33 10.38
N GLU A 135 -15.84 -8.20 10.91
CA GLU A 135 -15.42 -8.23 12.34
C GLU A 135 -14.78 -6.91 12.79
N ILE A 136 -13.95 -6.29 11.94
CA ILE A 136 -13.37 -4.95 12.24
C ILE A 136 -14.48 -3.90 12.36
N THR A 137 -15.45 -3.92 11.43
CA THR A 137 -16.50 -2.88 11.35
C THR A 137 -17.67 -3.09 12.30
N HIS A 138 -17.99 -4.35 12.56
CA HIS A 138 -19.10 -4.83 13.37
C HIS A 138 -18.49 -5.80 14.36
N ARG A 139 -18.22 -5.33 15.59
CA ARG A 139 -17.62 -6.14 16.66
C ARG A 139 -18.61 -7.19 17.14
N VAL A 140 -18.77 -8.24 16.34
CA VAL A 140 -19.68 -9.35 16.62
C VAL A 140 -18.81 -10.54 17.02
N ASP A 141 -18.95 -10.95 18.27
CA ASP A 141 -18.53 -12.24 18.86
C ASP A 141 -17.06 -12.67 18.78
N SER A 142 -16.17 -11.89 18.13
CA SER A 142 -14.74 -12.17 18.01
C SER A 142 -13.90 -11.23 18.87
N SER A 143 -12.84 -11.75 19.48
CA SER A 143 -11.90 -10.91 20.22
C SER A 143 -11.07 -10.06 19.24
N PRO A 144 -10.70 -8.81 19.62
CA PRO A 144 -9.84 -7.98 18.79
C PRO A 144 -8.50 -8.64 18.46
N GLU A 145 -7.96 -9.47 19.36
CA GLU A 145 -6.73 -10.21 19.09
C GLU A 145 -6.90 -11.30 18.02
N GLU A 146 -8.01 -12.05 18.04
CA GLU A 146 -8.30 -13.07 17.02
C GLU A 146 -8.46 -12.46 15.64
N THR A 147 -9.24 -11.38 15.52
CA THR A 147 -9.41 -10.67 14.25
C THR A 147 -8.08 -10.13 13.74
N LYS A 148 -7.24 -9.55 14.63
CA LYS A 148 -5.90 -9.09 14.27
C LYS A 148 -5.00 -10.23 13.77
N ASN A 149 -4.99 -11.37 14.44
CA ASN A 149 -4.21 -12.54 14.02
C ASN A 149 -4.69 -13.12 12.69
N GLY A 150 -6.02 -13.15 12.49
CA GLY A 150 -6.65 -13.53 11.24
C GLY A 150 -6.24 -12.60 10.09
N ILE A 151 -6.24 -11.29 10.33
CA ILE A 151 -5.77 -10.29 9.37
C ILE A 151 -4.29 -10.53 9.02
N MET A 152 -3.41 -10.65 10.01
CA MET A 152 -1.99 -10.87 9.78
C MET A 152 -1.73 -12.12 8.92
N SER A 153 -2.46 -13.21 9.18
CA SER A 153 -2.34 -14.46 8.45
C SER A 153 -2.81 -14.37 6.99
N ASN A 154 -3.79 -13.49 6.70
CA ASN A 154 -4.41 -13.41 5.38
C ASN A 154 -3.95 -12.19 4.54
N THR A 155 -3.26 -11.22 5.14
CA THR A 155 -2.89 -9.96 4.48
C THR A 155 -2.04 -10.16 3.22
N HIS A 156 -1.13 -11.14 3.23
CA HIS A 156 -0.31 -11.46 2.05
C HIS A 156 -1.17 -11.90 0.86
N GLY A 157 -2.16 -12.77 1.09
CA GLY A 157 -3.08 -13.22 0.04
C GLY A 157 -3.90 -12.06 -0.51
N LEU A 158 -4.43 -11.21 0.37
CA LEU A 158 -5.19 -10.03 -0.03
C LEU A 158 -4.34 -9.05 -0.88
N LYS A 159 -3.06 -8.86 -0.53
CA LYS A 159 -2.12 -8.04 -1.29
C LYS A 159 -1.96 -8.55 -2.73
N CYS A 160 -1.79 -9.85 -2.92
CA CYS A 160 -1.67 -10.47 -4.24
C CYS A 160 -2.96 -10.31 -5.07
N ILE A 161 -4.12 -10.47 -4.44
CA ILE A 161 -5.43 -10.29 -5.07
C ILE A 161 -5.63 -8.83 -5.50
N ALA A 162 -5.39 -7.87 -4.59
CA ALA A 162 -5.52 -6.44 -4.87
C ALA A 162 -4.59 -6.00 -6.00
N HIS A 163 -3.33 -6.46 -5.99
CA HIS A 163 -2.39 -6.19 -7.07
C HIS A 163 -2.91 -6.70 -8.42
N THR A 164 -3.44 -7.93 -8.44
CA THR A 164 -4.00 -8.53 -9.66
C THR A 164 -5.20 -7.74 -10.17
N ALA A 165 -6.09 -7.29 -9.27
CA ALA A 165 -7.25 -6.48 -9.62
C ALA A 165 -6.85 -5.15 -10.27
N ILE A 166 -5.90 -4.43 -9.69
CA ILE A 166 -5.39 -3.16 -10.23
C ILE A 166 -4.79 -3.37 -11.62
N MET A 167 -4.00 -4.43 -11.82
CA MET A 167 -3.40 -4.71 -13.12
C MET A 167 -4.44 -5.09 -14.17
N SER A 168 -5.50 -5.81 -13.79
CA SER A 168 -6.63 -6.10 -14.67
C SER A 168 -7.37 -4.83 -15.07
N GLU A 169 -7.63 -3.93 -14.12
CA GLU A 169 -8.32 -2.66 -14.36
C GLU A 169 -7.53 -1.76 -15.34
N ILE A 170 -6.23 -1.63 -15.12
CA ILE A 170 -5.36 -0.82 -15.99
C ILE A 170 -5.34 -1.36 -17.42
N LYS A 171 -5.35 -2.69 -17.60
CA LYS A 171 -5.42 -3.30 -18.94
C LYS A 171 -6.74 -3.00 -19.63
N GLN A 172 -7.86 -3.04 -18.92
CA GLN A 172 -9.18 -2.74 -19.50
C GLN A 172 -9.25 -1.30 -20.02
N CYS A 173 -8.74 -0.32 -19.26
CA CYS A 173 -8.69 1.07 -19.70
C CYS A 173 -7.84 1.27 -20.98
N GLN A 174 -6.82 0.44 -21.22
CA GLN A 174 -5.95 0.56 -22.39
C GLN A 174 -6.57 0.02 -23.68
N THR A 175 -7.50 -0.92 -23.59
CA THR A 175 -8.19 -1.49 -24.78
C THR A 175 -9.27 -0.60 -25.39
N ILE A 176 -9.68 0.46 -24.69
CA ILE A 176 -10.80 1.34 -25.09
C ILE A 176 -10.27 2.62 -25.79
N THR A 177 -8.94 2.79 -25.90
CA THR A 177 -8.30 3.96 -26.54
C THR A 177 -7.68 3.59 -27.88
#